data_AF-P23555-F1
#
_entry.id   AF-P23555-F1
#
_cell.length_a   1.000
_cell.length_b   1.000
_cell.length_c   1.000
_cell.angle_alpha   90.00
_cell.angle_beta   90.00
_cell.angle_gamma   90.00
#
_symmetry.space_group_name_H-M   'P 1'
#
loop_
_entity.id
_entity.type
_entity.pdbx_description
1 polymer ?
#
loop_
_entity_poly.entity_id
_entity_poly.type
_entity_poly.pdbx_seq_one_letter_code
_entity_poly.pdbx_strand_id
1 'polypeptide(L)'
;MGLKYIKKAPNYTEIVLKAKIFSTLILMIVILFLINKMPSTYKKAYAVVLNNQIVGYVKDKTEAQNLLTQIKKEVEERHNTDSFILQSKLQLKSIEPGQYRETRVDELKNTIIEKGKVLVKRYAIFVNSKPYFVFENPQTPNNILNKLKKVYYNDKASQAKFLEKVEIKPVYVSPAIKVADEATALTKIMFGKDQVIEYTVKEGDTLWD
;
A
#
# COMPACT_ATOMS: atom_id res chain seq x y z
N MET A 1 56.25 -2.77 43.94
CA MET A 1 57.23 -2.30 44.95
C MET A 1 57.00 -0.86 45.46
N GLY A 2 56.00 -0.08 44.97
CA GLY A 2 55.91 1.37 45.26
C GLY A 2 55.01 1.84 46.43
N LEU A 3 53.99 1.09 46.87
CA LEU A 3 53.01 1.61 47.86
C LEU A 3 53.54 1.75 49.30
N LYS A 4 54.61 1.03 49.67
CA LYS A 4 55.12 1.05 51.05
C LYS A 4 55.87 2.35 51.39
N TYR A 5 56.41 3.05 50.38
CA TYR A 5 57.17 4.30 50.57
C TYR A 5 56.27 5.53 50.66
N ILE A 6 55.09 5.53 50.05
CA ILE A 6 54.20 6.70 50.05
C ILE A 6 53.65 6.96 51.47
N LYS A 7 53.41 5.92 52.27
CA LYS A 7 52.96 6.06 53.68
C LYS A 7 53.94 6.79 54.59
N LYS A 8 55.22 6.87 54.23
CA LYS A 8 56.26 7.57 55.02
C LYS A 8 56.51 9.02 54.58
N ALA A 9 55.79 9.52 53.57
CA ALA A 9 55.88 10.92 53.19
C ALA A 9 55.20 11.80 54.27
N PRO A 10 55.80 12.91 54.71
CA PRO A 10 55.24 13.78 55.76
C PRO A 10 53.85 14.32 55.39
N ASN A 11 53.59 14.48 54.08
CA ASN A 11 52.29 14.97 53.57
C ASN A 11 51.40 13.81 53.03
N TYR A 12 51.59 12.58 53.51
CA TYR A 12 50.80 11.42 53.05
C TYR A 12 49.28 11.65 53.19
N THR A 13 48.84 12.22 54.30
CA THR A 13 47.42 12.52 54.55
C THR A 13 46.87 13.51 53.52
N GLU A 14 47.63 14.56 53.18
CA GLU A 14 47.25 15.53 52.14
C GLU A 14 47.21 14.90 50.75
N ILE A 15 48.20 14.05 50.41
CA ILE A 15 48.26 13.36 49.11
C ILE A 15 47.05 12.44 48.96
N VAL A 16 46.73 11.65 49.99
CA VAL A 16 45.57 10.76 50.00
C VAL A 16 44.26 11.54 49.92
N LEU A 17 44.15 12.67 50.62
CA LEU A 17 42.96 13.51 50.58
C LEU A 17 42.76 14.14 49.19
N LYS A 18 43.82 14.73 48.61
CA LYS A 18 43.79 15.28 47.24
C LYS A 18 43.44 14.20 46.21
N ALA A 19 44.02 13.01 46.32
CA ALA A 19 43.70 11.88 45.44
C ALA A 19 42.24 11.43 45.57
N LYS A 20 41.68 11.39 46.79
CA LYS A 20 40.25 11.09 47.00
C LYS A 20 39.37 12.15 46.36
N ILE A 21 39.67 13.44 46.57
CA ILE A 21 38.91 14.55 45.97
C ILE A 21 38.95 14.46 44.44
N PHE A 22 40.13 14.27 43.86
CA PHE A 22 40.30 14.14 42.41
C PHE A 22 39.55 12.90 41.87
N SER A 23 39.60 11.78 42.58
CA SER A 23 38.85 10.57 42.23
C SER A 23 37.34 10.79 42.28
N THR A 24 36.82 11.48 43.30
CA THR A 24 35.38 11.81 43.38
C THR A 24 34.96 12.79 42.28
N LEU A 25 35.84 13.71 41.90
CA LEU A 25 35.57 14.70 40.86
C LEU A 25 35.60 14.08 39.46
N ILE A 26 36.54 13.17 39.20
CA ILE A 26 36.55 12.33 37.99
C ILE A 26 35.27 11.48 37.93
N LEU A 27 34.88 10.84 39.03
CA LEU A 27 33.66 10.04 39.10
C LEU A 27 32.42 10.89 38.76
N MET A 28 32.34 12.11 39.28
CA MET A 28 31.26 13.05 38.98
C MET A 28 31.22 13.44 37.49
N ILE A 29 32.38 13.67 36.88
CA ILE A 29 32.50 13.95 35.44
C ILE A 29 32.06 12.75 34.61
N VAL A 30 32.43 11.52 35.02
CA VAL A 30 32.00 10.28 34.35
C VAL A 30 30.48 10.14 34.42
N ILE A 31 29.87 10.40 35.59
CA ILE A 31 28.41 10.37 35.75
C ILE A 31 27.74 11.40 34.85
N LEU A 32 28.26 12.64 34.80
CA LEU A 32 27.77 13.68 33.87
C LEU A 32 27.89 13.23 32.41
N PHE A 33 28.99 12.57 32.04
CA PHE A 33 29.16 12.05 30.69
C PHE A 33 28.18 10.91 30.37
N LEU A 34 27.91 10.01 31.31
CA LEU A 34 26.92 8.95 31.16
C LEU A 34 25.50 9.50 31.00
N ILE A 35 25.13 10.52 31.77
CA ILE A 35 23.83 11.21 31.65
C ILE A 35 23.69 11.85 30.26
N ASN A 36 24.75 12.48 29.74
CA ASN A 36 24.76 13.07 28.40
C ASN A 36 24.75 12.03 27.25
N LYS A 37 25.25 10.82 27.50
CA LYS A 37 25.21 9.71 26.52
C LYS A 37 23.90 8.94 26.54
N MET A 38 23.01 9.18 27.51
CA MET A 38 21.70 8.57 27.52
C MET A 38 20.94 9.09 26.29
N PRO A 39 20.63 8.23 25.29
CA PRO A 39 19.91 8.69 24.11
C PRO A 39 18.59 9.28 24.60
N SER A 40 18.39 10.57 24.35
CA SER A 40 17.15 11.24 24.71
C SER A 40 16.03 10.49 24.02
N THR A 41 15.27 9.73 24.80
CA THR A 41 14.06 9.00 24.38
C THR A 41 12.96 9.95 23.92
N TYR A 42 13.22 11.26 23.92
CA TYR A 42 12.43 12.34 23.35
C TYR A 42 12.44 12.36 21.81
N LYS A 43 12.39 11.20 21.15
CA LYS A 43 12.19 11.15 19.70
C LYS A 43 10.74 11.52 19.41
N LYS A 44 10.54 12.68 18.78
CA LYS A 44 9.27 13.06 18.13
C LYS A 44 8.81 11.89 17.27
N ALA A 45 7.52 11.59 17.29
CA ALA A 45 6.93 10.58 16.44
C ALA A 45 5.66 11.10 15.78
N TYR A 46 5.11 10.28 14.89
CA TYR A 46 3.90 10.58 14.15
C TYR A 46 2.88 9.47 14.38
N ALA A 47 1.69 9.85 14.82
CA ALA A 47 0.53 8.97 14.78
C ALA A 47 0.02 8.86 13.35
N VAL A 48 -0.13 7.63 12.88
CA VAL A 48 -0.79 7.32 11.62
C VAL A 48 -2.28 7.23 11.88
N VAL A 49 -3.03 8.12 11.24
CA VAL A 49 -4.47 8.28 11.43
C VAL A 49 -5.19 7.89 10.15
N LEU A 50 -6.11 6.93 10.27
CA LEU A 50 -6.94 6.42 9.18
C LEU A 50 -8.41 6.66 9.57
N ASN A 51 -9.16 7.42 8.76
CA ASN A 51 -10.56 7.79 9.07
C ASN A 51 -10.73 8.31 10.52
N ASN A 52 -9.87 9.25 10.92
CA ASN A 52 -9.87 9.88 12.24
C ASN A 52 -9.53 8.95 13.42
N GLN A 53 -9.15 7.69 13.18
CA GLN A 53 -8.70 6.74 14.19
C GLN A 53 -7.19 6.52 14.10
N ILE A 54 -6.51 6.50 15.25
CA ILE A 54 -5.08 6.15 15.29
C ILE A 54 -4.97 4.65 15.02
N VAL A 55 -4.21 4.28 13.98
CA VAL A 55 -3.94 2.89 13.61
C VAL A 55 -2.54 2.43 14.01
N GLY A 56 -1.66 3.37 14.34
CA GLY A 56 -0.32 3.08 14.85
C GLY A 56 0.58 4.31 14.85
N TYR A 57 1.86 4.08 15.07
CA TYR A 57 2.88 5.13 15.20
C TYR A 57 4.10 4.82 14.35
N VAL A 58 4.70 5.88 13.79
CA VAL A 58 5.98 5.84 13.07
C VAL A 58 6.92 6.89 13.67
N LYS A 59 8.22 6.59 13.70
CA LYS A 59 9.29 7.40 14.28
C LYS A 59 9.40 8.75 13.57
N ASP A 60 9.33 8.74 12.25
CA ASP A 60 9.51 9.96 11.46
C ASP A 60 8.78 9.87 10.11
N LYS A 61 8.86 10.97 9.35
CA LYS A 61 8.26 11.06 8.02
C LYS A 61 8.90 10.11 7.00
N THR A 62 10.17 9.73 7.19
CA THR A 62 10.87 8.80 6.31
C THR A 62 10.33 7.39 6.49
N GLU A 63 10.13 6.94 7.73
CA GLU A 63 9.49 5.66 8.04
C GLU A 63 8.05 5.63 7.51
N ALA A 64 7.32 6.74 7.61
CA ALA A 64 5.99 6.87 7.03
C ALA A 64 5.99 6.74 5.48
N GLN A 65 6.96 7.35 4.80
CA GLN A 65 7.10 7.24 3.35
C GLN A 65 7.49 5.81 2.92
N ASN A 66 8.34 5.15 3.69
CA ASN A 66 8.71 3.75 3.47
C ASN A 66 7.49 2.84 3.65
N LEU A 67 6.68 3.07 4.68
CA LEU A 67 5.42 2.36 4.90
C LEU A 67 4.48 2.51 3.69
N LEU A 68 4.29 3.73 3.18
CA LEU A 68 3.47 3.98 1.98
C LEU A 68 4.00 3.24 0.75
N THR A 69 5.31 3.21 0.59
CA THR A 69 5.97 2.49 -0.52
C THR A 69 5.76 0.98 -0.41
N GLN A 70 5.84 0.42 0.79
CA GLN A 70 5.56 -1.00 1.04
C GLN A 70 4.10 -1.35 0.81
N ILE A 71 3.16 -0.51 1.29
CA ILE A 71 1.73 -0.69 1.02
C ILE A 71 1.48 -0.69 -0.49
N LYS A 72 2.09 0.26 -1.22
CA LYS A 72 1.96 0.31 -2.67
C LYS A 72 2.42 -0.97 -3.33
N LYS A 73 3.64 -1.41 -3.05
CA LYS A 73 4.21 -2.64 -3.60
C LYS A 73 3.33 -3.86 -3.29
N GLU A 74 2.86 -3.99 -2.06
CA GLU A 74 2.02 -5.12 -1.65
C GLU A 74 0.66 -5.14 -2.35
N VAL A 75 0.03 -3.99 -2.54
CA VAL A 75 -1.24 -3.88 -3.28
C VAL A 75 -1.04 -4.18 -4.78
N GLU A 76 0.04 -3.68 -5.38
CA GLU A 76 0.39 -3.94 -6.77
C GLU A 76 0.62 -5.44 -7.02
N GLU A 77 1.40 -6.11 -6.16
CA GLU A 77 1.68 -7.54 -6.24
C GLU A 77 0.44 -8.40 -5.98
N ARG A 78 -0.32 -8.11 -4.91
CA ARG A 78 -1.50 -8.90 -4.51
C ARG A 78 -2.62 -8.84 -5.55
N HIS A 79 -2.75 -7.72 -6.25
CA HIS A 79 -3.89 -7.48 -7.14
C HIS A 79 -3.49 -7.26 -8.60
N ASN A 80 -2.24 -7.54 -8.98
CA ASN A 80 -1.73 -7.39 -10.33
C ASN A 80 -2.19 -6.06 -10.97
N THR A 81 -1.88 -4.95 -10.30
CA THR A 81 -2.29 -3.61 -10.71
C THR A 81 -1.12 -2.64 -10.60
N ASP A 82 -1.12 -1.58 -11.39
CA ASP A 82 -0.11 -0.52 -11.35
C ASP A 82 -0.56 0.68 -10.48
N SER A 83 -1.81 0.67 -10.01
CA SER A 83 -2.36 1.79 -9.27
C SER A 83 -3.54 1.38 -8.39
N PHE A 84 -3.65 2.05 -7.25
CA PHE A 84 -4.77 1.90 -6.33
C PHE A 84 -5.03 3.21 -5.60
N ILE A 85 -6.22 3.30 -5.02
CA ILE A 85 -6.64 4.41 -4.17
C ILE A 85 -7.05 3.82 -2.82
N LEU A 86 -6.59 4.46 -1.74
CA LEU A 86 -7.18 4.27 -0.42
C LEU A 86 -8.42 5.16 -0.34
N GLN A 87 -9.60 4.55 -0.25
CA GLN A 87 -10.85 5.32 -0.07
C GLN A 87 -10.82 6.08 1.26
N SER A 88 -10.14 5.51 2.25
CA SER A 88 -9.99 6.11 3.58
C SER A 88 -8.91 7.19 3.59
N LYS A 89 -9.17 8.28 4.31
CA LYS A 89 -8.22 9.38 4.44
C LYS A 89 -7.11 9.00 5.41
N LEU A 90 -5.89 8.89 4.89
CA LEU A 90 -4.67 8.67 5.68
C LEU A 90 -4.00 10.00 6.02
N GLN A 91 -3.62 10.20 7.28
CA GLN A 91 -2.96 11.40 7.78
C GLN A 91 -1.84 11.05 8.76
N LEU A 92 -0.81 11.91 8.82
CA LEU A 92 0.23 11.84 9.83
C LEU A 92 0.06 13.02 10.80
N LYS A 93 -0.06 12.73 12.09
CA LYS A 93 -0.11 13.77 13.14
C LYS A 93 1.13 13.67 14.01
N SER A 94 1.84 14.79 14.16
CA SER A 94 2.95 14.85 15.12
C SER A 94 2.42 14.62 16.53
N ILE A 95 3.09 13.77 17.30
CA ILE A 95 2.78 13.51 18.70
C ILE A 95 3.95 13.92 19.59
N GLU A 96 3.63 14.27 20.84
CA GLU A 96 4.64 14.58 21.84
C GLU A 96 5.44 13.34 22.22
N PRO A 97 6.74 13.50 22.54
CA PRO A 97 7.57 12.37 22.90
C PRO A 97 7.10 11.69 24.21
N GLY A 98 7.27 10.37 24.28
CA GLY A 98 6.97 9.57 25.48
C GLY A 98 5.57 8.96 25.56
N GLN A 99 4.65 9.31 24.64
CA GLN A 99 3.26 8.85 24.66
C GLN A 99 2.92 7.75 23.65
N TYR A 100 3.91 6.99 23.14
CA TYR A 100 3.65 5.97 22.12
C TYR A 100 4.46 4.70 22.29
N ARG A 101 3.84 3.58 21.90
CA ARG A 101 4.52 2.31 21.65
C ARG A 101 4.72 2.20 20.14
N GLU A 102 5.96 1.93 19.74
CA GLU A 102 6.28 1.68 18.33
C GLU A 102 5.38 0.57 17.78
N THR A 103 4.71 0.85 16.66
CA THR A 103 3.89 -0.15 15.98
C THR A 103 4.77 -0.87 14.97
N ARG A 104 4.72 -2.20 14.94
CA ARG A 104 5.46 -2.96 13.93
C ARG A 104 4.98 -2.56 12.53
N VAL A 105 5.92 -2.26 11.65
CA VAL A 105 5.62 -1.75 10.30
C VAL A 105 4.68 -2.67 9.53
N ASP A 106 4.88 -4.00 9.62
CA ASP A 106 4.02 -4.98 8.95
C ASP A 106 2.57 -5.00 9.49
N GLU A 107 2.39 -4.86 10.80
CA GLU A 107 1.06 -4.81 11.42
C GLU A 107 0.32 -3.53 11.02
N LEU A 108 1.04 -2.41 11.00
CA LEU A 108 0.51 -1.13 10.57
C LEU A 108 0.12 -1.14 9.08
N LYS A 109 0.97 -1.70 8.23
CA LYS A 109 0.74 -1.90 6.79
C LYS A 109 -0.53 -2.71 6.54
N ASN A 110 -0.66 -3.89 7.17
CA ASN A 110 -1.83 -4.74 7.04
C ASN A 110 -3.10 -4.02 7.52
N THR A 111 -3.01 -3.35 8.67
CA THR A 111 -4.13 -2.56 9.21
C THR A 111 -4.60 -1.49 8.23
N ILE A 112 -3.66 -0.79 7.56
CA ILE A 112 -4.01 0.24 6.57
C ILE A 112 -4.63 -0.38 5.32
N ILE A 113 -4.14 -1.52 4.84
CA ILE A 113 -4.70 -2.19 3.66
C ILE A 113 -6.14 -2.68 3.95
N GLU A 114 -6.35 -3.34 5.08
CA GLU A 114 -7.64 -3.92 5.46
C GLU A 114 -8.68 -2.83 5.80
N LYS A 115 -8.33 -1.89 6.69
CA LYS A 115 -9.27 -0.84 7.13
C LYS A 115 -9.38 0.31 6.13
N GLY A 116 -8.37 0.49 5.29
CA GLY A 116 -8.28 1.63 4.37
C GLY A 116 -9.22 1.55 3.18
N LYS A 117 -9.82 0.38 2.92
CA LYS A 117 -10.67 0.09 1.76
C LYS A 117 -9.94 0.43 0.46
N VAL A 118 -9.01 -0.46 0.10
CA VAL A 118 -8.25 -0.37 -1.15
C VAL A 118 -9.19 -0.53 -2.35
N LEU A 119 -9.12 0.40 -3.29
CA LEU A 119 -9.74 0.31 -4.61
C LEU A 119 -8.63 0.19 -5.66
N VAL A 120 -8.65 -0.88 -6.45
CA VAL A 120 -7.62 -1.17 -7.45
C VAL A 120 -8.03 -0.68 -8.82
N LYS A 121 -7.05 -0.23 -9.61
CA LYS A 121 -7.29 0.22 -10.98
C LYS A 121 -7.59 -0.97 -11.88
N ARG A 122 -8.70 -0.83 -12.61
CA ARG A 122 -9.21 -1.73 -13.63
C ARG A 122 -9.70 -0.92 -14.82
N TYR A 123 -10.20 -1.56 -15.85
CA TYR A 123 -10.69 -0.90 -17.06
C TYR A 123 -12.11 -1.31 -17.35
N ALA A 124 -12.99 -0.36 -17.68
CA ALA A 124 -14.36 -0.68 -18.03
C ALA A 124 -14.72 -0.20 -19.43
N ILE A 125 -15.56 -0.98 -20.12
CA ILE A 125 -16.23 -0.53 -21.34
C ILE A 125 -17.44 0.31 -20.91
N PHE A 126 -17.45 1.56 -21.35
CA PHE A 126 -18.58 2.46 -21.23
C PHE A 126 -19.30 2.57 -22.57
N VAL A 127 -20.61 2.38 -22.57
CA VAL A 127 -21.49 2.64 -23.73
C VAL A 127 -22.45 3.74 -23.33
N ASN A 128 -22.40 4.88 -24.00
CA ASN A 128 -23.17 6.08 -23.66
C ASN A 128 -23.06 6.42 -22.16
N SER A 129 -21.82 6.44 -21.65
CA SER A 129 -21.47 6.74 -20.26
C SER A 129 -21.95 5.73 -19.21
N LYS A 130 -22.51 4.58 -19.60
CA LYS A 130 -22.86 3.49 -18.67
C LYS A 130 -21.81 2.38 -18.72
N PRO A 131 -21.25 1.94 -17.57
CA PRO A 131 -20.29 0.84 -17.53
C PRO A 131 -20.99 -0.51 -17.70
N TYR A 132 -20.41 -1.41 -18.52
CA TYR A 132 -20.97 -2.74 -18.77
C TYR A 132 -20.13 -3.87 -18.18
N PHE A 133 -18.82 -3.83 -18.39
CA PHE A 133 -17.88 -4.85 -17.93
C PHE A 133 -16.63 -4.21 -17.39
N VAL A 134 -16.03 -4.85 -16.38
CA VAL A 134 -14.74 -4.47 -15.80
C VAL A 134 -13.72 -5.54 -16.15
N PHE A 135 -12.55 -5.11 -16.58
CA PHE A 135 -11.45 -5.94 -17.07
C PHE A 135 -10.18 -5.63 -16.29
N GLU A 136 -9.31 -6.64 -16.20
CA GLU A 136 -8.02 -6.51 -15.52
C GLU A 136 -7.06 -5.56 -16.26
N ASN A 137 -6.98 -5.72 -17.59
CA ASN A 137 -6.07 -4.97 -18.45
C ASN A 137 -6.84 -4.21 -19.55
N PRO A 138 -6.28 -3.12 -20.10
CA PRO A 138 -6.92 -2.34 -21.15
C PRO A 138 -6.94 -3.04 -22.53
N GLN A 139 -6.15 -4.09 -22.74
CA GLN A 139 -6.06 -4.80 -24.02
C GLN A 139 -7.29 -5.68 -24.25
N THR A 140 -7.79 -6.38 -23.23
CA THR A 140 -8.98 -7.23 -23.32
C THR A 140 -10.20 -6.48 -23.88
N PRO A 141 -10.64 -5.33 -23.35
CA PRO A 141 -11.77 -4.61 -23.92
C PRO A 141 -11.50 -4.11 -25.34
N ASN A 142 -10.26 -3.72 -25.69
CA ASN A 142 -9.91 -3.34 -27.06
C ASN A 142 -10.05 -4.53 -28.02
N ASN A 143 -9.61 -5.72 -27.61
CA ASN A 143 -9.74 -6.94 -28.40
C ASN A 143 -11.20 -7.30 -28.64
N ILE A 144 -12.05 -7.19 -27.61
CA ILE A 144 -13.50 -7.42 -27.73
C ILE A 144 -14.10 -6.47 -28.77
N LEU A 145 -13.85 -5.17 -28.66
CA LEU A 145 -14.39 -4.18 -29.59
C LEU A 145 -13.91 -4.43 -31.03
N ASN A 146 -12.66 -4.80 -31.22
CA ASN A 146 -12.12 -5.15 -32.53
C ASN A 146 -12.73 -6.43 -33.09
N LYS A 147 -12.94 -7.46 -32.25
CA LYS A 147 -13.62 -8.71 -32.64
C LYS A 147 -15.07 -8.44 -33.06
N LEU A 148 -15.80 -7.64 -32.30
CA LEU A 148 -17.17 -7.22 -32.67
C LEU A 148 -17.20 -6.55 -34.03
N LYS A 149 -16.29 -5.62 -34.32
CA LYS A 149 -16.21 -4.99 -35.65
C LYS A 149 -15.88 -5.99 -36.76
N LYS A 150 -14.98 -6.94 -36.51
CA LYS A 150 -14.62 -7.99 -37.48
C LYS A 150 -15.79 -8.91 -37.82
N VAL A 151 -16.67 -9.23 -36.87
CA VAL A 151 -17.85 -10.05 -37.13
C VAL A 151 -18.75 -9.44 -38.22
N TYR A 152 -18.87 -8.11 -38.27
CA TYR A 152 -19.75 -7.43 -39.24
C TYR A 152 -19.03 -6.90 -40.48
N TYR A 153 -17.74 -6.58 -40.37
CA TYR A 153 -17.00 -5.87 -41.43
C TYR A 153 -15.74 -6.59 -41.92
N ASN A 154 -15.41 -7.77 -41.38
CA ASN A 154 -14.20 -8.54 -41.71
C ASN A 154 -12.95 -7.64 -41.77
N ASP A 155 -12.34 -7.53 -42.95
CA ASP A 155 -11.10 -6.79 -43.20
C ASP A 155 -11.28 -5.27 -43.12
N LYS A 156 -12.53 -4.79 -43.23
CA LYS A 156 -12.89 -3.36 -43.11
C LYS A 156 -13.18 -2.95 -41.66
N ALA A 157 -12.91 -3.81 -40.67
CA ALA A 157 -13.15 -3.52 -39.25
C ALA A 157 -12.50 -2.20 -38.76
N SER A 158 -11.37 -1.78 -39.35
CA SER A 158 -10.72 -0.51 -39.01
C SER A 158 -11.54 0.73 -39.40
N GLN A 159 -12.40 0.62 -40.42
CA GLN A 159 -13.29 1.69 -40.88
C GLN A 159 -14.61 1.72 -40.11
N ALA A 160 -14.96 0.62 -39.45
CA ALA A 160 -16.19 0.51 -38.69
C ALA A 160 -16.15 1.34 -37.40
N LYS A 161 -17.26 2.02 -37.12
CA LYS A 161 -17.50 2.76 -35.89
C LYS A 161 -18.75 2.22 -35.22
N PHE A 162 -18.79 2.29 -33.90
CA PHE A 162 -20.01 2.04 -33.15
C PHE A 162 -20.93 3.25 -33.31
N LEU A 163 -22.24 2.99 -33.43
CA LEU A 163 -23.25 4.05 -33.42
C LEU A 163 -23.28 4.73 -32.06
N GLU A 164 -23.21 3.95 -31.00
CA GLU A 164 -23.09 4.42 -29.63
C GLU A 164 -21.68 4.93 -29.32
N LYS A 165 -21.62 5.83 -28.34
CA LYS A 165 -20.34 6.30 -27.81
C LYS A 165 -19.73 5.21 -26.93
N VAL A 166 -18.77 4.47 -27.48
CA VAL A 166 -18.03 3.42 -26.79
C VAL A 166 -16.65 3.94 -26.37
N GLU A 167 -16.36 3.88 -25.08
CA GLU A 167 -15.08 4.33 -24.49
C GLU A 167 -14.54 3.30 -23.51
N ILE A 168 -13.23 3.10 -23.49
CA ILE A 168 -12.53 2.31 -22.46
C ILE A 168 -11.91 3.31 -21.48
N LYS A 169 -12.29 3.20 -20.21
CA LYS A 169 -11.79 4.12 -19.17
C LYS A 169 -11.23 3.35 -17.97
N PRO A 170 -10.18 3.87 -17.32
CA PRO A 170 -9.77 3.34 -16.03
C PRO A 170 -10.86 3.60 -14.98
N VAL A 171 -11.09 2.61 -14.12
CA VAL A 171 -12.00 2.68 -12.98
C VAL A 171 -11.32 2.12 -11.74
N TYR A 172 -11.65 2.64 -10.56
CA TYR A 172 -11.14 2.15 -9.28
C TYR A 172 -12.24 1.40 -8.57
N VAL A 173 -12.03 0.10 -8.34
CA VAL A 173 -13.05 -0.83 -7.88
C VAL A 173 -12.52 -1.71 -6.75
N SER A 174 -13.42 -2.29 -5.97
CA SER A 174 -13.03 -3.26 -4.93
C SER A 174 -12.28 -4.44 -5.57
N PRO A 175 -11.18 -4.95 -4.97
CA PRO A 175 -10.51 -6.15 -5.44
C PRO A 175 -11.40 -7.38 -5.53
N ALA A 176 -12.49 -7.41 -4.76
CA ALA A 176 -13.47 -8.51 -4.77
C ALA A 176 -14.42 -8.47 -5.99
N ILE A 177 -14.36 -7.43 -6.83
CA ILE A 177 -15.22 -7.35 -8.02
C ILE A 177 -14.84 -8.44 -9.02
N LYS A 178 -15.84 -9.10 -9.61
CA LYS A 178 -15.61 -10.06 -10.69
C LYS A 178 -15.22 -9.30 -11.95
N VAL A 179 -14.01 -9.54 -12.44
CA VAL A 179 -13.58 -9.10 -13.76
C VAL A 179 -14.11 -10.04 -14.83
N ALA A 180 -14.46 -9.51 -15.99
CA ALA A 180 -14.91 -10.29 -17.13
C ALA A 180 -13.70 -10.76 -17.95
N ASP A 181 -13.75 -12.01 -18.42
CA ASP A 181 -12.86 -12.50 -19.47
C ASP A 181 -13.39 -12.12 -20.85
N GLU A 182 -12.52 -12.26 -21.85
CA GLU A 182 -12.80 -11.85 -23.22
C GLU A 182 -13.99 -12.60 -23.84
N ALA A 183 -14.06 -13.93 -23.63
CA ALA A 183 -15.06 -14.78 -24.26
C ALA A 183 -16.44 -14.53 -23.66
N THR A 184 -16.55 -14.51 -22.33
CA THR A 184 -17.80 -14.24 -21.62
C THR A 184 -18.36 -12.87 -21.98
N ALA A 185 -17.51 -11.83 -22.00
CA ALA A 185 -17.95 -10.49 -22.37
C ALA A 185 -18.42 -10.41 -23.83
N LEU A 186 -17.67 -11.02 -24.78
CA LEU A 186 -18.04 -11.03 -26.18
C LEU A 186 -19.38 -11.74 -26.42
N THR A 187 -19.56 -12.94 -25.87
CA THR A 187 -20.81 -13.71 -25.93
C THR A 187 -21.98 -12.90 -25.40
N LYS A 188 -21.80 -12.27 -24.24
CA LYS A 188 -22.86 -11.48 -23.61
C LYS A 188 -23.21 -10.23 -24.40
N ILE A 189 -22.24 -9.58 -25.05
CA ILE A 189 -22.50 -8.42 -25.91
C ILE A 189 -23.24 -8.83 -27.18
N MET A 190 -22.86 -9.95 -27.82
CA MET A 190 -23.47 -10.38 -29.07
C MET A 190 -24.88 -10.95 -28.88
N PHE A 191 -25.12 -11.72 -27.81
CA PHE A 191 -26.34 -12.50 -27.66
C PHE A 191 -27.22 -12.06 -26.47
N GLY A 192 -26.74 -11.17 -25.61
CA GLY A 192 -27.44 -10.75 -24.40
C GLY A 192 -27.57 -11.82 -23.31
N LYS A 193 -26.97 -13.00 -23.48
CA LYS A 193 -27.06 -14.17 -22.57
C LYS A 193 -25.68 -14.67 -22.17
N ASP A 194 -25.58 -15.32 -21.00
CA ASP A 194 -24.31 -15.89 -20.49
C ASP A 194 -23.92 -17.21 -21.20
N GLN A 195 -24.84 -17.87 -21.90
CA GLN A 195 -24.60 -19.14 -22.61
C GLN A 195 -25.21 -19.11 -24.02
N VAL A 196 -24.39 -19.45 -25.03
CA VAL A 196 -24.87 -19.82 -26.36
C VAL A 196 -25.32 -21.27 -26.27
N ILE A 197 -26.62 -21.51 -26.33
CA ILE A 197 -27.13 -22.88 -26.50
C ILE A 197 -26.97 -23.19 -27.99
N GLU A 198 -25.90 -23.88 -28.34
CA GLU A 198 -25.74 -24.44 -29.68
C GLU A 198 -26.71 -25.62 -29.82
N TYR A 199 -27.73 -25.45 -30.65
CA TYR A 199 -28.66 -26.51 -31.03
C TYR A 199 -28.28 -27.01 -32.43
N THR A 200 -27.94 -28.30 -32.53
CA THR A 200 -27.74 -28.95 -33.82
C THR A 200 -29.11 -29.35 -34.37
N VAL A 201 -29.51 -28.70 -35.46
CA VAL A 201 -30.78 -28.93 -36.16
C VAL A 201 -30.87 -30.40 -36.59
N LYS A 202 -31.99 -31.04 -36.28
CA LYS A 202 -32.26 -32.42 -36.67
C LYS A 202 -33.14 -32.46 -37.91
N GLU A 203 -33.04 -33.56 -38.65
CA GLU A 203 -33.90 -33.81 -39.81
C GLU A 203 -35.37 -33.77 -39.37
N GLY A 204 -36.15 -32.86 -39.95
CA GLY A 204 -37.55 -32.62 -39.62
C GLY A 204 -37.84 -31.33 -38.84
N ASP A 205 -36.83 -30.62 -38.35
CA ASP A 205 -37.04 -29.32 -37.70
C ASP A 205 -37.45 -28.24 -38.72
N THR A 206 -38.56 -27.53 -38.46
CA THR A 206 -39.03 -26.40 -39.26
C THR A 206 -38.89 -25.08 -38.48
N LEU A 207 -38.49 -24.01 -39.17
CA LEU A 207 -38.29 -22.66 -38.57
C LEU A 207 -39.60 -21.89 -38.30
N TRP A 208 -40.73 -22.46 -38.73
CA TRP A 208 -42.05 -21.85 -38.69
C TRP A 208 -42.97 -22.84 -38.01
N ASP A 209 -43.59 -22.39 -36.91
CA ASP A 209 -44.90 -22.88 -36.46
C ASP A 209 -46.00 -22.04 -37.13
#